data_AF-A0A971GSH2-F1
#
_entry.id   AF-A0A971GSH2-F1
#
_cell.length_a   1.000
_cell.length_b   1.000
_cell.length_c   1.000
_cell.angle_alpha   90.00
_cell.angle_beta   90.00
_cell.angle_gamma   90.00
#
_symmetry.space_group_name_H-M   'P 1'
#
loop_
_entity.id
_entity.type
_entity.pdbx_description
1 polymer ?
#
loop_
_entity_poly.entity_id
_entity_poly.type
_entity_poly.pdbx_seq_one_letter_code
_entity_poly.pdbx_strand_id
1 'polypeptide(L)'
;MALEAWRGRNYSAERFWQADLVCLDEVANAFYYDALVALEVSKILPETDYTRIRLLDILERAIAQIDYSEPIGDAFYASLVQAQNTLRELLAAEQLAPNAKRCAPSGTPTSMWPGYGLWPKPARRRRAPLAPPCA
;
A
#
# COMPACT_ATOMS: atom_id res chain seq x y z
N MET A 1 -5.99 -28.21 0.61
CA MET A 1 -7.18 -28.53 -0.21
C MET A 1 -7.68 -27.39 -1.13
N ALA A 2 -7.12 -26.18 -1.12
CA ALA A 2 -7.52 -25.12 -2.06
C ALA A 2 -6.83 -25.20 -3.44
N LEU A 3 -5.58 -25.69 -3.49
CA LEU A 3 -4.76 -25.79 -4.69
C LEU A 3 -5.29 -26.80 -5.73
N GLU A 4 -5.79 -27.95 -5.26
CA GLU A 4 -6.37 -29.02 -6.09
C GLU A 4 -7.64 -28.57 -6.82
N ALA A 5 -8.50 -27.78 -6.15
CA ALA A 5 -9.75 -27.29 -6.71
C ALA A 5 -9.56 -26.30 -7.88
N TRP A 6 -8.42 -25.61 -7.93
CA TRP A 6 -8.08 -24.66 -8.99
C TRP A 6 -7.52 -25.36 -10.25
N ARG A 7 -6.82 -26.48 -10.08
CA ARG A 7 -6.13 -27.21 -11.16
C ARG A 7 -7.06 -27.89 -12.16
N GLY A 8 -8.30 -28.21 -11.77
CA GLY A 8 -9.23 -29.01 -12.58
C GLY A 8 -9.93 -28.29 -13.73
N ARG A 9 -9.64 -27.01 -14.02
CA ARG A 9 -10.45 -26.21 -14.96
C ARG A 9 -9.71 -25.53 -16.12
N ASN A 10 -8.38 -25.53 -16.13
CA ASN A 10 -7.57 -24.96 -17.20
C ASN A 10 -6.44 -25.94 -17.56
N TYR A 11 -6.45 -26.49 -18.79
CA TYR A 11 -5.37 -27.31 -19.35
C TYR A 11 -4.25 -26.46 -20.01
N SER A 12 -4.27 -25.14 -19.83
CA SER A 12 -3.15 -24.28 -20.19
C SER A 12 -2.06 -24.38 -19.12
N ALA A 13 -0.81 -24.52 -19.53
CA ALA A 13 0.36 -24.50 -18.65
C ALA A 13 0.62 -23.08 -18.13
N GLU A 14 -0.33 -22.49 -17.38
CA GLU A 14 -0.09 -21.27 -16.64
C GLU A 14 0.78 -21.61 -15.44
N ARG A 15 2.08 -21.33 -15.57
CA ARG A 15 3.02 -21.36 -14.46
C ARG A 15 2.77 -20.12 -13.62
N PHE A 16 2.41 -20.32 -12.36
CA PHE A 16 2.56 -19.25 -11.37
C PHE A 16 4.03 -18.87 -11.31
N TRP A 17 4.33 -17.60 -11.56
CA TRP A 17 5.69 -17.08 -11.44
C TRP A 17 6.15 -17.10 -9.97
N GLN A 18 5.24 -16.88 -9.04
CA GLN A 18 5.53 -16.86 -7.61
C GLN A 18 4.26 -17.20 -6.81
N ALA A 19 4.39 -18.12 -5.85
CA ALA A 19 3.31 -18.51 -4.94
C ALA A 19 3.92 -18.79 -3.57
N ASP A 20 4.47 -17.74 -2.96
CA ASP A 20 5.08 -17.82 -1.63
C ASP A 20 4.04 -17.48 -0.56
N LEU A 21 4.04 -18.25 0.52
CA LEU A 21 3.30 -17.90 1.73
C LEU A 21 4.13 -16.90 2.52
N VAL A 22 3.73 -15.63 2.50
CA VAL A 22 4.41 -14.55 3.23
C VAL A 22 3.53 -14.12 4.40
N CYS A 23 4.08 -14.16 5.61
CA CYS A 23 3.50 -13.47 6.76
C CYS A 23 3.84 -11.99 6.63
N LEU A 24 2.85 -11.18 6.28
CA LEU A 24 2.97 -9.73 6.25
C LEU A 24 2.86 -9.20 7.68
N ASP A 25 3.93 -8.58 8.16
CA ASP A 25 3.88 -7.81 9.39
C ASP A 25 3.12 -6.50 9.15
N GLU A 26 2.07 -6.27 9.93
CA GLU A 26 1.18 -5.12 9.75
C GLU A 26 1.91 -3.79 10.01
N VAL A 27 2.83 -3.77 10.96
CA VAL A 27 3.60 -2.58 11.35
C VAL A 27 4.58 -2.19 10.25
N ALA A 28 5.36 -3.15 9.76
CA ALA A 28 6.27 -2.94 8.64
C ALA A 28 5.53 -2.47 7.38
N ASN A 29 4.37 -3.06 7.11
CA ASN A 29 3.53 -2.68 5.96
C ASN A 29 3.00 -1.25 6.09
N ALA A 30 2.47 -0.89 7.26
CA ALA A 30 1.97 0.46 7.52
C ALA A 30 3.11 1.50 7.48
N PHE A 31 4.27 1.22 8.08
CA PHE A 31 5.45 2.08 7.99
C PHE A 31 5.87 2.30 6.53
N TYR A 32 5.93 1.24 5.74
CA TYR A 32 6.29 1.32 4.32
C TYR A 32 5.36 2.25 3.53
N TYR A 33 4.05 2.07 3.69
CA TYR A 33 3.08 2.91 2.97
C TYR A 33 3.06 4.36 3.47
N ASP A 34 3.18 4.59 4.79
CA ASP A 34 3.26 5.94 5.35
C ASP A 34 4.50 6.68 4.85
N ALA A 35 5.66 6.01 4.84
CA ALA A 35 6.90 6.57 4.31
C ALA A 35 6.83 6.82 2.80
N LEU A 36 6.20 5.92 2.05
CA LEU A 36 6.00 6.08 0.60
C LEU A 36 5.14 7.32 0.31
N VAL A 37 4.02 7.49 1.01
CA VAL A 37 3.14 8.65 0.84
C VAL A 37 3.89 9.94 1.16
N ALA A 38 4.61 10.00 2.28
CA ALA A 38 5.42 11.17 2.64
C ALA A 38 6.49 11.49 1.58
N LEU A 39 7.14 10.47 1.04
CA LEU A 39 8.13 10.63 -0.04
C LEU A 39 7.47 11.13 -1.33
N GLU A 40 6.34 10.59 -1.74
CA GLU A 40 5.60 11.03 -2.92
C GLU A 40 5.13 12.48 -2.79
N VAL A 41 4.62 12.87 -1.62
CA VAL A 41 4.25 14.27 -1.33
C VAL A 41 5.46 15.18 -1.48
N SER A 42 6.62 14.79 -0.93
CA SER A 42 7.86 15.57 -1.04
C SER A 42 8.31 15.79 -2.50
N LYS A 43 8.05 14.83 -3.41
CA LYS A 43 8.38 14.93 -4.84
C LYS A 43 7.44 15.85 -5.60
N ILE A 44 6.18 15.95 -5.18
CA ILE A 44 5.17 16.84 -5.79
C ILE A 44 5.40 18.29 -5.35
N LEU A 45 5.90 18.51 -4.14
CA LEU A 45 6.17 19.84 -3.60
C LEU A 45 7.36 20.53 -4.30
N PRO A 46 7.28 21.87 -4.47
CA PRO A 46 8.37 22.64 -5.06
C PRO A 46 9.65 22.55 -4.21
N GLU A 47 10.81 22.63 -4.87
CA GLU A 47 12.13 22.48 -4.22
C GLU A 47 12.42 23.57 -3.17
N THR A 48 11.82 24.75 -3.32
CA THR A 48 11.97 25.87 -2.38
C THR A 48 11.00 25.82 -1.21
N ASP A 49 10.11 24.83 -1.16
CA ASP A 49 9.13 24.68 -0.07
C ASP A 49 9.80 24.14 1.19
N TYR A 50 9.63 24.86 2.30
CA TYR A 50 10.10 24.43 3.61
C TYR A 50 9.49 23.09 4.05
N THR A 51 8.23 22.86 3.67
CA THR A 51 7.48 21.63 3.98
C THR A 51 8.17 20.40 3.39
N ARG A 52 8.73 20.53 2.18
CA ARG A 52 9.46 19.44 1.53
C ARG A 52 10.71 19.06 2.30
N ILE A 53 11.51 20.06 2.71
CA ILE A 53 12.73 19.85 3.49
C ILE A 53 12.40 19.18 4.83
N ARG A 54 11.33 19.62 5.48
CA ARG A 54 10.84 19.03 6.74
C ARG A 54 10.40 17.58 6.57
N LEU A 55 9.61 17.26 5.54
CA LEU A 55 9.19 15.88 5.28
C LEU A 55 10.39 14.95 5.04
N LEU A 56 11.41 15.41 4.34
CA LEU A 56 12.64 14.62 4.12
C LEU A 56 13.45 14.42 5.41
N ASP A 57 13.58 15.45 6.26
CA ASP A 57 14.22 15.33 7.58
C ASP A 57 13.47 14.37 8.50
N ILE A 58 12.13 14.41 8.50
CA ILE A 58 11.28 13.47 9.25
C ILE A 58 11.51 12.02 8.77
N LEU A 59 11.53 11.81 7.45
CA LEU A 59 11.76 10.48 6.87
C LEU A 59 13.16 9.95 7.20
N GLU A 60 14.18 10.78 7.08
CA GLU A 60 15.56 10.42 7.42
C GLU A 60 15.66 9.97 8.88
N ARG A 61 15.08 10.75 9.81
CA ARG A 61 15.08 10.41 11.25
C ARG A 61 14.30 9.15 11.57
N ALA A 62 13.23 8.85 10.84
CA ALA A 62 12.46 7.64 11.05
C ALA A 62 13.22 6.41 10.54
N ILE A 63 13.86 6.50 9.38
CA ILE A 63 14.65 5.41 8.79
C ILE A 63 15.92 5.14 9.60
N ALA A 64 16.58 6.19 10.10
CA ALA A 64 17.80 6.05 10.91
C ALA A 64 17.57 5.34 12.26
N GLN A 65 16.33 5.25 12.74
CA GLN A 65 15.99 4.52 13.96
C GLN A 65 15.87 3.01 13.75
N ILE A 66 15.75 2.56 12.51
CA ILE A 66 15.62 1.14 12.20
C ILE A 66 16.99 0.49 12.37
N ASP A 67 17.06 -0.51 13.24
CA ASP A 67 18.29 -1.25 13.46
C ASP A 67 18.47 -2.33 12.39
N TYR A 68 19.42 -2.12 11.47
CA TYR A 68 19.74 -3.06 10.40
C TYR A 68 20.87 -4.05 10.76
N SER A 69 21.34 -4.05 12.02
CA SER A 69 22.56 -4.77 12.42
C SER A 69 22.39 -6.30 12.44
N GLU A 70 21.15 -6.80 12.59
CA GLU A 70 20.84 -8.24 12.59
C GLU A 70 19.80 -8.60 11.52
N PRO A 71 19.90 -9.81 10.90
CA PRO A 71 18.86 -10.27 9.99
C PRO A 71 17.60 -10.64 10.78
N ILE A 72 16.56 -9.81 10.67
CA ILE A 72 15.14 -10.10 11.00
C ILE A 72 14.97 -10.79 12.36
N GLY A 73 15.37 -10.08 13.43
CA GLY A 73 15.16 -10.49 14.82
C GLY A 73 14.14 -9.60 15.55
N ASP A 74 13.84 -9.92 16.81
CA ASP A 74 12.89 -9.16 17.63
C ASP A 74 13.32 -7.70 17.83
N ALA A 75 14.63 -7.44 17.88
CA ALA A 75 15.19 -6.09 17.99
C ALA A 75 14.83 -5.21 16.77
N PHE A 76 14.84 -5.79 15.56
CA PHE A 76 14.43 -5.11 14.34
C PHE A 76 12.94 -4.73 14.39
N TYR A 77 12.05 -5.66 14.73
CA TYR A 77 10.62 -5.38 14.84
C TYR A 77 10.30 -4.38 15.95
N ALA A 78 11.02 -4.43 17.08
CA ALA A 78 10.90 -3.42 18.12
C ALA A 78 11.33 -2.02 17.63
N SER A 79 12.42 -1.94 16.86
CA SER A 79 12.88 -0.68 16.25
C SER A 79 11.90 -0.13 15.21
N LEU A 80 11.23 -1.00 14.45
CA LEU A 80 10.19 -0.61 13.49
C LEU A 80 8.97 0.02 14.16
N VAL A 81 8.52 -0.52 15.30
CA VAL A 81 7.42 0.06 16.07
C VAL A 81 7.78 1.47 16.53
N GLN A 82 9.01 1.67 17.01
CA GLN A 82 9.50 3.00 17.42
C GLN A 82 9.60 3.97 16.24
N ALA A 83 10.13 3.51 15.11
CA ALA A 83 10.22 4.30 13.88
C ALA A 83 8.84 4.71 13.36
N GLN A 84 7.85 3.80 13.39
CA GLN A 84 6.48 4.10 12.99
C GLN A 84 5.83 5.14 13.92
N ASN A 85 5.97 4.99 15.23
CA ASN A 85 5.42 5.94 16.18
C ASN A 85 6.03 7.33 15.98
N THR A 86 7.36 7.40 15.85
CA THR A 86 8.07 8.65 15.60
C THR A 86 7.61 9.31 14.30
N LEU A 87 7.47 8.54 13.22
CA LEU A 87 7.00 9.05 11.93
C LEU A 87 5.60 9.63 12.04
N ARG A 88 4.67 8.93 12.72
CA ARG A 88 3.29 9.41 12.90
C ARG A 88 3.22 10.67 13.76
N GLU A 89 4.00 10.73 14.83
CA GLU A 89 4.07 11.90 15.72
C GLU A 89 4.61 13.12 14.99
N LEU A 90 5.71 12.96 14.24
CA LEU A 90 6.32 14.04 13.48
C LEU A 90 5.41 14.52 12.34
N LEU A 91 4.74 13.61 11.63
CA LEU A 91 3.76 14.00 10.60
C LEU A 91 2.54 14.71 11.19
N ALA A 92 2.08 14.30 12.38
CA ALA A 92 0.98 14.99 13.07
C ALA A 92 1.41 16.40 13.55
N ALA A 93 2.65 16.55 14.02
CA ALA A 93 3.19 17.82 14.50
C ALA A 93 3.40 18.84 13.38
N GLU A 94 3.79 18.39 12.17
CA GLU A 94 4.08 19.26 11.03
C GLU A 94 2.83 20.01 10.52
N GLN A 95 1.61 19.65 10.97
CA GLN A 95 0.34 20.27 10.58
C GLN A 95 0.33 20.66 9.09
N LEU A 96 0.38 19.66 8.20
CA LEU A 96 0.39 19.87 6.75
C LEU A 96 -0.74 20.82 6.34
N ALA A 97 -0.34 22.06 6.05
CA ALA A 97 -1.10 23.23 5.64
C ALA A 97 -2.59 23.31 6.10
N PRO A 98 -3.00 24.34 6.88
CA PRO A 98 -4.42 24.59 7.18
C PRO A 98 -5.28 24.86 5.92
N ASN A 99 -4.65 25.04 4.77
CA ASN A 99 -5.26 25.33 3.48
C ASN A 99 -5.49 24.07 2.61
N ALA A 100 -5.26 22.86 3.14
CA ALA A 100 -5.52 21.63 2.42
C ALA A 100 -7.02 21.56 2.05
N LYS A 101 -7.33 21.74 0.76
CA LYS A 101 -8.69 21.54 0.25
C LYS A 101 -9.08 20.10 0.52
N ARG A 102 -10.22 19.89 1.19
CA ARG A 102 -10.78 18.54 1.39
C ARG A 102 -11.11 17.96 0.02
N CYS A 103 -10.25 17.09 -0.48
CA CYS A 103 -10.54 16.23 -1.60
C CYS A 103 -11.25 15.00 -1.04
N ALA A 104 -12.55 14.86 -1.30
CA ALA A 104 -13.27 13.63 -0.99
C ALA A 104 -12.99 12.60 -2.09
N PRO A 105 -12.32 11.47 -1.79
CA PRO A 105 -12.14 10.43 -2.78
C PRO A 105 -13.50 9.78 -3.07
N SER A 106 -13.97 9.86 -4.31
CA SER A 106 -15.08 9.02 -4.78
C SER A 106 -14.49 7.74 -5.35
N GLY A 107 -14.50 6.68 -4.55
CA GLY A 107 -14.17 5.34 -5.01
C GLY A 107 -15.32 4.76 -5.83
N THR A 108 -15.58 5.28 -7.03
CA THR A 108 -16.37 4.53 -8.01
C THR A 108 -15.45 3.49 -8.62
N PRO A 109 -15.68 2.18 -8.42
CA PRO A 109 -15.09 1.19 -9.30
C PRO A 109 -15.76 1.42 -10.65
N THR A 110 -15.21 2.34 -11.45
CA THR A 110 -15.65 2.52 -12.82
C THR A 110 -15.43 1.17 -13.46
N SER A 111 -16.55 0.48 -13.65
CA SER A 111 -16.67 -0.75 -14.39
C SER A 111 -16.38 -0.37 -15.85
N MET A 112 -15.13 -0.03 -16.16
CA MET A 112 -14.65 0.18 -17.51
C MET A 112 -14.48 -1.21 -18.11
N TRP A 113 -15.61 -1.86 -18.33
CA TRP A 113 -15.76 -2.94 -19.26
C TRP A 113 -16.10 -2.23 -20.57
N PRO A 114 -15.14 -1.94 -21.46
CA PRO A 114 -15.54 -1.60 -22.82
C PRO A 114 -16.48 -2.72 -23.27
N GLY A 115 -17.67 -2.35 -23.76
CA GLY A 115 -18.65 -3.30 -24.30
C GLY A 115 -18.01 -4.30 -25.26
N TYR A 116 -16.91 -3.90 -25.89
CA TYR A 116 -16.03 -4.64 -26.79
C TYR A 116 -14.65 -4.95 -26.18
N GLY A 117 -14.59 -5.56 -24.99
CA GLY A 117 -13.34 -6.07 -24.40
C GLY A 117 -13.08 -7.55 -24.70
N LEU A 118 -11.80 -7.89 -24.88
CA LEU A 118 -11.11 -9.18 -25.18
C LEU A 118 -11.61 -10.47 -24.48
N TRP A 119 -12.63 -10.41 -23.64
CA TRP A 119 -13.05 -11.52 -22.78
C TRP A 119 -14.45 -12.03 -23.13
N PRO A 120 -14.64 -13.35 -23.30
CA PRO A 120 -15.94 -13.94 -23.55
C PRO A 120 -16.90 -13.71 -22.37
N LYS A 121 -18.20 -13.58 -22.65
CA LYS A 121 -19.27 -13.31 -21.65
C LYS A 121 -19.19 -14.12 -20.33
N PRO A 122 -18.86 -15.43 -20.31
CA PRO A 122 -18.73 -16.17 -19.05
C PRO A 122 -17.60 -15.67 -18.14
N ALA A 123 -16.54 -15.08 -18.68
CA ALA A 123 -15.42 -14.53 -17.89
C ALA A 123 -15.77 -13.19 -17.22
N ARG A 124 -16.71 -12.42 -17.79
CA ARG A 124 -17.20 -11.16 -17.19
C ARG A 124 -18.01 -11.42 -15.91
N ARG A 125 -18.86 -12.47 -15.91
CA ARG A 125 -19.66 -12.85 -14.72
C ARG A 125 -18.82 -13.26 -13.51
N ARG A 126 -17.60 -13.77 -13.70
CA ARG A 126 -16.72 -14.20 -12.60
C ARG A 126 -15.88 -13.09 -11.98
N ARG A 127 -15.80 -11.94 -12.65
CA ARG A 127 -15.00 -10.78 -12.25
C ARG A 127 -15.84 -9.57 -11.85
N ALA A 128 -17.14 -9.60 -12.14
CA ALA A 128 -18.06 -8.64 -11.57
C ALA A 128 -18.06 -8.82 -10.04
N PRO A 129 -17.90 -7.74 -9.25
CA PRO A 129 -18.10 -7.82 -7.82
C PRO A 129 -19.50 -8.38 -7.58
N LEU A 130 -19.62 -9.37 -6.69
CA LEU A 130 -20.92 -9.86 -6.24
C LEU A 130 -21.66 -8.64 -5.67
N ALA A 131 -22.76 -8.24 -6.31
CA ALA A 131 -23.59 -7.16 -5.81
C ALA A 131 -23.99 -7.49 -4.36
N PRO A 132 -23.87 -6.55 -3.40
CA PRO A 132 -24.38 -6.80 -2.06
C PRO A 132 -25.88 -7.12 -2.18
N PRO A 133 -26.39 -8.12 -1.42
CA PRO A 133 -27.82 -8.39 -1.42
C PRO A 133 -28.56 -7.13 -0.95
N CYS A 134 -29.47 -6.61 -1.78
CA CYS A 134 -30.42 -5.61 -1.34
C CYS A 134 -31.21 -6.18 -0.15
N ALA A 135 -31.25 -5.41 0.94
CA ALA A 135 -32.14 -5.65 2.07
C ALA A 135 -33.61 -5.58 1.63
#